data_AF-A0A2R6C3Q6-F1
#
_entry.id   AF-A0A2R6C3Q6-F1
#
_cell.length_a   1.000
_cell.length_b   1.000
_cell.length_c   1.000
_cell.angle_alpha   90.00
_cell.angle_beta   90.00
_cell.angle_gamma   90.00
#
_symmetry.space_group_name_H-M   'P 1'
#
loop_
_entity.id
_entity.type
_entity.pdbx_description
1 polymer ?
#
loop_
_entity_poly.entity_id
_entity_poly.type
_entity_poly.pdbx_seq_one_letter_code
_entity_poly.pdbx_strand_id
1 'polypeptide(L)'
;MMLVATKVKLNPDQNQKFLLENQFGSCRSLYNCSLAKSDEYYLTYRDAVKLSLNYLEVQNMLIDLRKKYLWLYKINSQSLQMWVTEAGTPVHDSGAASVIQIHTLCGGVLTGGL
;
A
#
# COMPACT_ATOMS: atom_id res chain seq x y z
N MET A 1 -28.07 12.03 -7.77
CA MET A 1 -27.67 10.67 -8.19
C MET A 1 -27.89 9.75 -6.99
N MET A 2 -28.74 8.75 -7.12
CA MET A 2 -29.10 7.82 -6.04
C MET A 2 -28.14 6.62 -6.08
N LEU A 3 -27.38 6.41 -5.00
CA LEU A 3 -26.51 5.26 -4.86
C LEU A 3 -27.32 4.09 -4.28
N VAL A 4 -27.40 2.99 -5.02
CA VAL A 4 -28.04 1.75 -4.56
C VAL A 4 -26.95 0.79 -4.13
N ALA A 5 -26.93 0.45 -2.84
CA ALA A 5 -26.01 -0.54 -2.30
C ALA A 5 -26.59 -1.94 -2.47
N THR A 6 -26.00 -2.73 -3.37
CA THR A 6 -26.40 -4.13 -3.59
C THR A 6 -25.41 -5.06 -2.91
N LYS A 7 -25.89 -5.96 -2.05
CA LYS A 7 -25.07 -7.04 -1.49
C LYS A 7 -24.82 -8.10 -2.58
N VAL A 8 -23.60 -8.17 -3.08
CA VAL A 8 -23.18 -9.17 -4.07
C VAL A 8 -22.29 -10.20 -3.40
N LYS A 9 -22.65 -11.49 -3.52
CA LYS A 9 -21.78 -12.59 -3.12
C LYS A 9 -20.83 -12.91 -4.27
N LEU A 10 -19.52 -12.82 -4.02
CA LEU A 10 -18.51 -13.26 -4.97
C LEU A 10 -18.30 -14.76 -4.80
N ASN A 11 -18.40 -15.52 -5.89
CA ASN A 11 -18.04 -16.95 -5.94
C ASN A 11 -16.87 -17.12 -6.93
N PRO A 12 -15.64 -16.70 -6.57
CA PRO A 12 -14.53 -16.69 -7.50
C PRO A 12 -14.02 -18.10 -7.80
N ASP A 13 -13.60 -18.33 -9.04
CA ASP A 13 -12.83 -19.52 -9.43
C ASP A 13 -11.41 -19.49 -8.87
N GLN A 14 -10.65 -20.57 -9.08
CA GLN A 14 -9.30 -20.70 -8.51
C GLN A 14 -8.32 -19.63 -9.03
N ASN A 15 -8.43 -19.24 -10.30
CA ASN A 15 -7.57 -18.21 -10.88
C ASN A 15 -7.94 -16.83 -10.34
N GLN A 16 -9.23 -16.56 -10.20
CA GLN A 16 -9.73 -15.30 -9.63
C GLN A 16 -9.30 -15.14 -8.17
N LYS A 17 -9.33 -16.22 -7.37
CA LYS A 17 -8.78 -16.20 -6.01
C LYS A 17 -7.30 -15.82 -6.01
N PHE A 18 -6.50 -16.47 -6.84
CA PHE A 18 -5.07 -16.16 -6.95
C PHE A 18 -4.82 -14.69 -7.36
N LEU A 19 -5.58 -14.17 -8.33
CA LEU A 19 -5.47 -12.76 -8.74
C LEU A 19 -5.85 -11.80 -7.62
N LEU A 20 -6.92 -12.09 -6.88
CA LEU A 20 -7.37 -11.28 -5.75
C LEU A 20 -6.35 -11.29 -4.61
N GLU A 21 -5.85 -12.46 -4.24
CA GLU A 21 -4.82 -12.62 -3.22
C GLU A 21 -3.55 -11.85 -3.58
N ASN A 22 -3.09 -11.96 -4.84
CA ASN A 22 -1.94 -11.21 -5.31
C ASN A 22 -2.20 -9.70 -5.26
N GLN A 23 -3.38 -9.25 -5.70
CA GLN A 23 -3.76 -7.84 -5.67
C GLN A 23 -3.76 -7.28 -4.23
N PHE A 24 -4.43 -7.96 -3.31
CA PHE A 24 -4.55 -7.52 -1.91
C PHE A 24 -3.20 -7.58 -1.18
N GLY A 25 -2.45 -8.66 -1.35
CA GLY A 25 -1.13 -8.81 -0.75
C GLY A 25 -0.15 -7.74 -1.23
N SER A 26 -0.18 -7.43 -2.52
CA SER A 26 0.64 -6.38 -3.13
C SER A 26 0.33 -4.99 -2.59
N CYS A 27 -0.95 -4.59 -2.59
CA CYS A 27 -1.38 -3.29 -2.07
C CYS A 27 -1.06 -3.15 -0.57
N ARG A 28 -1.26 -4.21 0.22
CA ARG A 28 -0.95 -4.20 1.66
C ARG A 28 0.55 -4.06 1.91
N SER A 29 1.38 -4.77 1.14
CA SER A 29 2.84 -4.71 1.28
C SER A 29 3.38 -3.32 0.98
N LEU A 30 2.83 -2.67 -0.06
CA LEU A 30 3.16 -1.28 -0.38
C LEU A 30 2.76 -0.33 0.75
N TYR A 31 1.54 -0.46 1.29
CA TYR A 31 1.06 0.35 2.41
C TYR A 31 1.92 0.26 3.64
N ASN A 32 2.32 -0.95 4.01
CA ASN A 32 3.23 -1.12 5.13
C ASN A 32 4.60 -0.47 4.84
N CYS A 33 5.09 -0.53 3.59
CA CYS A 33 6.34 0.14 3.22
C CYS A 33 6.23 1.67 3.28
N SER A 34 5.10 2.26 2.86
CA SER A 34 4.90 3.72 2.99
C SER A 34 4.78 4.15 4.44
N LEU A 35 4.07 3.39 5.28
CA LEU A 35 3.96 3.71 6.71
C LEU A 35 5.34 3.71 7.38
N ALA A 36 6.14 2.68 7.15
CA ALA A 36 7.51 2.62 7.68
C ALA A 36 8.36 3.81 7.21
N LYS A 37 8.18 4.26 5.96
CA LYS A 37 8.88 5.43 5.41
C LYS A 37 8.37 6.75 6.00
N SER A 38 7.08 6.87 6.27
CA SER A 38 6.51 8.01 6.99
C SER A 38 7.06 8.09 8.42
N ASP A 39 7.18 6.96 9.12
CA ASP A 39 7.76 6.90 10.47
C ASP A 39 9.24 7.34 10.45
N GLU A 40 10.04 6.80 9.52
CA GLU A 40 11.44 7.23 9.31
C GLU A 40 11.53 8.74 9.03
N TYR A 41 10.63 9.27 8.19
CA TYR A 41 10.58 10.68 7.83
C TYR A 41 10.24 11.55 9.05
N TYR A 42 9.21 11.18 9.81
CA TYR A 42 8.81 11.90 11.03
C TYR A 42 9.93 11.91 12.07
N LEU A 43 10.62 10.79 12.27
CA LEU A 43 11.76 10.71 13.20
C LEU A 43 12.93 11.60 12.76
N THR A 44 13.17 11.73 11.45
CA THR A 44 14.28 12.51 10.88
C THR A 44 13.98 14.02 10.86
N TYR A 45 12.73 14.40 10.58
CA TYR A 45 12.30 15.78 10.35
C TYR A 45 11.33 16.30 11.41
N ARG A 46 11.38 15.73 12.64
CA ARG A 46 10.46 16.05 13.75
C ARG A 46 10.32 17.55 14.03
N ASP A 47 11.39 18.32 13.82
CA ASP A 47 11.44 19.77 14.08
C ASP A 47 11.18 20.63 12.83
N ALA A 48 10.84 20.00 11.69
CA ALA A 48 10.55 20.69 10.44
C ALA A 48 9.04 20.97 10.28
N VAL A 49 8.72 21.96 9.44
CA VAL A 49 7.33 22.36 9.11
C VAL A 49 6.53 21.23 8.44
N LYS A 50 7.22 20.24 7.85
CA LYS A 50 6.61 19.12 7.15
C LYS A 50 6.77 17.83 7.95
N LEU A 51 5.66 17.32 8.47
CA LEU A 51 5.62 16.16 9.36
C LEU A 51 5.22 14.86 8.65
N SER A 52 4.76 14.93 7.40
CA SER A 52 4.27 13.77 6.64
C SER A 52 4.72 13.80 5.18
N LEU A 53 4.76 12.61 4.56
CA LEU A 53 4.93 12.48 3.12
C LEU A 53 3.72 13.06 2.39
N ASN A 54 3.96 13.76 1.28
CA ASN A 54 2.92 14.23 0.38
C ASN A 54 2.64 13.17 -0.69
N TYR A 55 1.42 13.18 -1.24
CA TYR A 55 0.99 12.35 -2.36
C TYR A 55 2.03 12.23 -3.48
N LEU A 56 2.65 13.35 -3.90
CA LEU A 56 3.63 13.34 -4.99
C LEU A 56 4.89 12.53 -4.64
N GLU A 57 5.33 12.57 -3.38
CA GLU A 57 6.49 11.80 -2.92
C GLU A 57 6.17 10.31 -2.86
N VAL A 58 4.98 9.95 -2.37
CA VAL A 58 4.51 8.56 -2.36
C VAL A 58 4.33 8.04 -3.79
N GLN A 59 3.84 8.87 -4.71
CA GLN A 59 3.72 8.52 -6.13
C GLN A 59 5.10 8.27 -6.78
N ASN A 60 6.09 9.11 -6.50
CA ASN A 60 7.46 8.90 -6.98
C ASN A 60 8.07 7.61 -6.40
N MET A 61 7.85 7.35 -5.12
CA MET A 61 8.24 6.08 -4.50
C MET A 61 7.61 4.88 -5.20
N LEU A 62 6.33 4.94 -5.57
CA LEU A 62 5.67 3.87 -6.34
C LEU A 62 6.34 3.66 -7.71
N ILE A 63 6.71 4.73 -8.41
CA ILE A 63 7.40 4.64 -9.71
C ILE A 63 8.72 3.88 -9.56
N ASP A 64 9.51 4.20 -8.52
CA ASP A 64 10.79 3.53 -8.27
C ASP A 64 10.61 2.09 -7.81
N LEU A 65 9.60 1.80 -6.99
CA LEU A 65 9.25 0.44 -6.60
C LEU A 65 8.82 -0.40 -7.80
N ARG A 66 8.09 0.17 -8.77
CA ARG A 66 7.71 -0.53 -10.01
C ARG A 66 8.93 -0.88 -10.86
N LYS A 67 9.92 0.02 -10.95
CA LYS A 67 11.20 -0.27 -11.63
C LYS A 67 11.94 -1.42 -10.95
N LYS A 68 11.96 -1.44 -9.61
CA LYS A 68 12.63 -2.48 -8.81
C LYS A 68 11.90 -3.83 -8.87
N TYR A 69 10.58 -3.81 -8.81
CA TYR A 69 9.74 -5.00 -8.75
C TYR A 69 8.80 -5.06 -9.95
N LEU A 70 9.27 -5.68 -11.04
CA LEU A 70 8.51 -5.78 -12.29
C LEU A 70 7.15 -6.45 -12.14
N TRP A 71 6.96 -7.30 -11.12
CA TRP A 71 5.66 -7.93 -10.85
C TRP A 71 4.57 -6.92 -10.49
N LEU A 72 4.91 -5.72 -10.01
CA LEU A 72 3.95 -4.65 -9.74
C LEU A 72 3.25 -4.14 -11.01
N TYR A 73 3.84 -4.33 -12.20
CA TYR A 73 3.16 -4.00 -13.46
C TYR A 73 1.98 -4.92 -13.76
N LYS A 74 1.90 -6.09 -13.11
CA LYS A 74 0.80 -7.05 -13.27
C LYS A 74 -0.41 -6.73 -12.36
N ILE A 75 -0.23 -5.82 -11.40
CA ILE A 75 -1.24 -5.41 -10.42
C ILE A 75 -2.09 -4.29 -11.03
N ASN A 76 -3.39 -4.27 -10.72
CA ASN A 76 -4.29 -3.24 -11.22
C ASN A 76 -3.83 -1.84 -10.75
N SER A 77 -3.64 -0.93 -11.71
CA SER A 77 -3.13 0.43 -11.47
C SER A 77 -4.09 1.30 -10.65
N GLN A 78 -5.40 1.10 -10.75
CA GLN A 78 -6.40 1.86 -10.00
C GLN A 78 -6.30 1.55 -8.50
N SER A 79 -6.13 0.28 -8.14
CA SER A 79 -5.97 -0.09 -6.73
C SER A 79 -4.67 0.45 -6.14
N LEU A 80 -3.58 0.42 -6.93
CA LEU A 80 -2.30 1.02 -6.52
C LEU A 80 -2.43 2.53 -6.34
N GLN A 81 -3.16 3.18 -7.24
CA GLN A 81 -3.35 4.62 -7.19
C GLN A 81 -4.20 5.06 -5.98
N MET A 82 -5.25 4.30 -5.67
CA MET A 82 -6.05 4.52 -4.44
C MET A 82 -5.19 4.40 -3.19
N TRP A 83 -4.28 3.42 -3.18
CA TRP A 83 -3.34 3.27 -2.08
C TRP A 83 -2.36 4.46 -1.96
N VAL A 84 -1.79 4.94 -3.06
CA VAL A 84 -0.90 6.14 -3.05
C VAL A 84 -1.64 7.36 -2.50
N THR A 85 -2.91 7.52 -2.87
CA THR A 85 -3.75 8.60 -2.33
C THR A 85 -3.89 8.49 -0.82
N GLU A 86 -4.23 7.31 -0.31
CA GLU A 86 -4.40 7.06 1.13
C GLU A 86 -3.10 7.25 1.93
N ALA A 87 -1.97 6.78 1.39
CA ALA A 87 -0.67 6.93 2.04
C ALA A 87 -0.13 8.38 1.98
N GLY A 88 -0.55 9.15 0.99
CA GLY A 88 -0.17 10.57 0.82
C GLY A 88 -1.09 11.55 1.54
N THR A 89 -2.25 11.10 2.03
CA THR A 89 -3.09 11.90 2.91
C THR A 89 -2.46 11.94 4.32
N PRO A 90 -2.36 13.13 4.94
CA PRO A 90 -1.84 13.21 6.30
C PRO A 90 -2.72 12.38 7.22
N VAL A 91 -2.10 11.43 7.92
CA VAL A 91 -2.79 10.61 8.91
C VAL A 91 -3.20 11.54 10.05
N HIS A 92 -4.48 11.91 10.10
CA HIS A 92 -5.08 12.62 11.22
C HIS A 92 -5.29 11.60 12.35
N ASP A 93 -4.21 11.20 13.00
CA ASP A 93 -4.25 10.23 14.08
C ASP A 93 -5.00 10.80 15.29
N SER A 94 -6.30 10.53 15.33
CA SER A 94 -7.06 10.49 16.59
C SER A 94 -6.73 9.17 17.30
N GLY A 95 -5.44 8.96 17.62
CA GLY A 95 -4.93 7.83 18.40
C GLY A 95 -5.42 6.44 17.99
N ALA A 96 -4.75 5.78 17.04
CA ALA A 96 -4.88 4.33 16.87
C ALA A 96 -3.57 3.71 16.35
N ALA A 97 -2.54 3.80 17.19
CA ALA A 97 -1.41 2.89 17.15
C ALA A 97 -1.90 1.45 17.43
N SER A 98 -2.39 0.74 16.42
CA SER A 98 -2.67 -0.69 16.49
C SER A 98 -3.04 -1.28 15.13
N VAL A 99 -2.12 -1.27 14.16
CA VAL A 99 -2.18 -2.21 13.04
C VAL A 99 -0.88 -3.00 13.07
N ILE A 100 -0.92 -4.05 13.90
CA ILE A 100 -0.14 -5.30 13.83
C ILE A 100 1.12 -5.18 12.98
N GLN A 101 2.26 -5.08 13.68
CA GLN A 101 3.58 -5.37 13.12
C GLN A 101 3.53 -6.69 12.34
N ILE A 102 3.40 -6.62 11.02
CA ILE A 102 3.95 -7.63 10.12
C ILE A 102 5.14 -6.95 9.48
N HIS A 103 6.23 -7.01 10.24
CA HIS A 103 7.56 -6.64 9.79
C HIS A 103 8.01 -7.71 8.79
N THR A 104 7.61 -7.58 7.53
CA THR A 104 8.20 -8.35 6.44
C THR A 104 8.51 -7.43 5.28
N LEU A 105 9.70 -6.86 5.36
CA LEU A 105 10.63 -6.64 4.26
C LEU A 105 10.06 -5.96 3.01
N CYS A 106 10.12 -4.63 3.00
CA CYS A 106 10.31 -3.87 1.76
C CYS A 106 11.72 -4.17 1.19
N GLY A 107 11.95 -5.42 0.77
CA GLY A 107 13.28 -5.93 0.38
C GLY A 107 13.50 -7.44 0.42
N GLY A 108 12.47 -8.25 0.69
CA GLY A 108 12.59 -9.70 0.80
C GLY A 108 12.06 -10.38 -0.46
N VAL A 109 12.96 -10.96 -1.24
CA VAL A 109 12.69 -11.80 -2.39
C VAL A 109 11.65 -12.87 -2.03
N LEU A 110 10.54 -12.92 -2.76
CA LEU A 110 9.73 -14.13 -2.90
C LEU A 110 10.60 -15.18 -3.60
N THR A 111 11.46 -15.85 -2.84
CA THR A 111 12.08 -17.09 -3.30
C THR A 111 11.08 -18.17 -3.00
N GLY A 112 10.50 -18.73 -4.06
CA GLY A 112 9.79 -19.99 -3.97
C GLY A 112 10.73 -21.09 -3.50
N GLY A 113 10.16 -22.05 -2.78
CA GLY A 113 10.86 -23.26 -2.37
C GLY A 113 9.94 -24.13 -1.51
N LEU A 114 9.35 -25.12 -2.18
CA LEU A 114 8.92 -26.46 -1.70
C LEU A 114 8.30 -26.59 -0.30
#